data_AF-A0A7G3FK93-F1
#
_entry.id   AF-A0A7G3FK93-F1
#
_cell.length_a   1.000
_cell.length_b   1.000
_cell.length_c   1.000
_cell.angle_alpha   90.00
_cell.angle_beta   90.00
_cell.angle_gamma   90.00
#
_symmetry.space_group_name_H-M   'P 1'
#
loop_
_entity.id
_entity.type
_entity.pdbx_description
1 polymer ?
#
loop_
_entity_poly.entity_id
_entity_poly.type
_entity_poly.pdbx_seq_one_letter_code
_entity_poly.pdbx_strand_id
1 'polypeptide(L)'
;MSLTRDVIKIQVVKPALESVGDFDGDFEEFSFNNFQPTYQSVFLEKIKTNIQSIPVTDGDTTYNQYMYDVILNPTIFSGWTIVKDCIDYVSTNYSTGPR
;
A
#
# COMPACT_ATOMS: atom_id res chain seq x y z
N MET A 1 7.83 16.55 0.45
CA MET A 1 7.30 15.43 -0.35
C MET A 1 6.52 14.52 0.57
N SER A 2 5.21 14.34 0.37
CA SER A 2 4.40 13.44 1.19
C SER A 2 3.28 12.84 0.35
N LEU A 3 3.09 11.54 0.43
CA LEU A 3 1.89 10.89 -0.10
C LEU A 3 0.70 11.24 0.78
N THR A 4 -0.45 11.50 0.17
CA THR A 4 -1.71 11.63 0.89
C THR A 4 -2.31 10.24 1.13
N ARG A 5 -3.13 10.11 2.18
CA ARG A 5 -3.89 8.88 2.44
C ARG A 5 -4.73 8.46 1.24
N ASP A 6 -5.31 9.41 0.51
CA ASP A 6 -6.09 9.13 -0.70
C ASP A 6 -5.23 8.54 -1.84
N VAL A 7 -4.02 9.06 -2.05
CA VAL A 7 -3.09 8.48 -3.03
C VAL A 7 -2.72 7.05 -2.62
N ILE A 8 -2.47 6.81 -1.33
CA ILE A 8 -2.17 5.46 -0.83
C ILE A 8 -3.38 4.53 -0.99
N LYS A 9 -4.59 4.99 -0.63
CA LYS A 9 -5.83 4.24 -0.81
C LYS A 9 -6.03 3.84 -2.27
N ILE A 10 -5.97 4.79 -3.20
CA ILE A 10 -6.38 4.61 -4.59
C ILE A 10 -5.28 4.01 -5.47
N GLN A 11 -4.02 4.41 -5.28
CA GLN A 11 -2.92 4.00 -6.16
C GLN A 11 -2.08 2.85 -5.59
N VAL A 12 -2.17 2.59 -4.28
CA VAL A 12 -1.35 1.55 -3.63
C VAL A 12 -2.20 0.39 -3.17
N VAL A 13 -3.15 0.63 -2.26
CA VAL A 13 -3.89 -0.42 -1.56
C VAL A 13 -5.00 -1.02 -2.42
N LYS A 14 -5.81 -0.18 -3.09
CA LYS A 14 -6.87 -0.67 -3.99
C LYS A 14 -6.34 -1.59 -5.09
N PRO A 15 -5.31 -1.22 -5.87
CA PRO A 15 -4.82 -2.10 -6.94
C PRO A 15 -4.12 -3.35 -6.39
N ALA A 16 -3.57 -3.29 -5.18
CA ALA A 16 -3.03 -4.47 -4.52
C ALA A 16 -4.15 -5.43 -4.10
N LEU A 17 -5.28 -4.94 -3.57
CA LEU A 17 -6.45 -5.77 -3.27
C LEU A 17 -7.02 -6.42 -4.53
N GLU A 18 -7.18 -5.63 -5.60
CA GLU A 18 -7.67 -6.10 -6.90
C GLU A 18 -6.79 -7.22 -7.50
N SER A 19 -5.53 -7.35 -7.06
CA SER A 19 -4.65 -8.44 -7.50
C SER A 19 -4.95 -9.81 -6.87
N VAL A 20 -5.75 -9.84 -5.80
CA VAL A 20 -6.06 -11.06 -5.02
C VAL A 20 -7.56 -11.32 -4.88
N GLY A 21 -8.40 -10.43 -5.39
CA GLY A 21 -9.85 -10.60 -5.47
C GLY A 21 -10.52 -9.41 -6.14
N ASP A 22 -11.75 -9.59 -6.60
CA ASP A 22 -12.55 -8.49 -7.14
C ASP A 22 -13.21 -7.70 -6.01
N PHE A 23 -13.13 -6.37 -6.07
CA PHE A 23 -13.74 -5.47 -5.10
C PHE A 23 -14.51 -4.38 -5.83
N ASP A 24 -15.77 -4.18 -5.45
CA ASP A 24 -16.60 -3.09 -5.95
C ASP A 24 -17.10 -2.25 -4.77
N GLY A 25 -17.06 -0.92 -4.89
CA GLY A 25 -17.41 0.01 -3.82
C GLY A 25 -16.29 0.32 -2.81
N ASP A 26 -16.69 0.73 -1.59
CA ASP A 26 -15.75 1.08 -0.51
C ASP A 26 -15.23 -0.18 0.17
N PHE A 27 -13.91 -0.30 0.22
CA PHE A 27 -13.21 -1.52 0.63
C PHE A 27 -12.49 -1.36 1.98
N GLU A 28 -12.57 -0.18 2.61
CA GLU A 28 -11.87 0.09 3.88
C GLU A 28 -12.32 -0.84 5.02
N GLU A 29 -13.61 -1.19 5.06
CA GLU A 29 -14.21 -2.07 6.06
C GLU A 29 -14.07 -3.56 5.71
N PHE A 30 -13.40 -3.90 4.60
CA PHE A 30 -13.20 -5.30 4.22
C PHE A 30 -12.24 -5.99 5.17
N SER A 31 -12.65 -7.17 5.67
CA SER A 31 -11.87 -7.91 6.65
C SER A 31 -10.84 -8.84 6.02
N PHE A 32 -9.66 -8.91 6.63
CA PHE A 32 -8.61 -9.87 6.28
C PHE A 32 -8.83 -11.28 6.88
N ASN A 33 -9.94 -11.54 7.59
CA ASN A 33 -10.17 -12.81 8.29
C ASN A 33 -10.08 -14.05 7.38
N ASN A 34 -10.42 -13.92 6.09
CA ASN A 34 -10.37 -15.03 5.13
C ASN A 34 -9.20 -14.93 4.15
N PHE A 35 -8.25 -14.00 4.37
CA PHE A 35 -7.09 -13.84 3.51
C PHE A 35 -6.13 -15.01 3.68
N GLN A 36 -6.10 -15.91 2.71
CA GLN A 36 -5.18 -17.05 2.71
C GLN A 36 -3.72 -16.55 2.69
N PRO A 37 -2.76 -17.25 3.35
CA PRO A 37 -1.36 -16.82 3.41
C PRO A 37 -0.72 -16.52 2.05
N THR A 38 -1.11 -17.26 1.00
CA THR A 38 -0.67 -17.02 -0.38
C THR A 38 -1.13 -15.64 -0.88
N TYR A 39 -2.39 -15.27 -0.64
CA TYR A 39 -2.93 -13.96 -1.01
C TYR A 39 -2.33 -12.84 -0.18
N GLN A 40 -2.01 -13.09 1.09
CA GLN A 40 -1.31 -12.11 1.94
C GLN A 40 0.05 -11.75 1.34
N SER A 41 0.84 -12.76 0.93
CA SER A 41 2.15 -12.53 0.31
C SER A 41 2.06 -11.71 -0.98
N VAL A 42 1.14 -12.09 -1.88
CA VAL A 42 0.91 -11.37 -3.14
C VAL A 42 0.45 -9.93 -2.88
N PHE A 43 -0.47 -9.75 -1.94
CA PHE A 43 -0.99 -8.43 -1.57
C PHE A 43 0.10 -7.51 -1.03
N LEU A 44 0.93 -7.98 -0.09
CA LEU A 44 2.04 -7.19 0.46
C LEU A 44 3.09 -6.85 -0.61
N GLU A 45 3.42 -7.79 -1.50
CA GLU A 45 4.32 -7.55 -2.62
C GLU A 45 3.77 -6.49 -3.58
N LYS A 46 2.45 -6.51 -3.83
CA LYS A 46 1.80 -5.50 -4.67
C LYS A 46 1.72 -4.14 -4.02
N ILE A 47 1.46 -4.02 -2.71
CA ILE A 47 1.57 -2.73 -2.01
C ILE A 47 2.98 -2.15 -2.22
N LYS A 48 4.02 -2.96 -2.02
CA LYS A 48 5.41 -2.52 -2.18
C LYS A 48 5.73 -2.10 -3.61
N THR A 49 5.28 -2.88 -4.59
CA THR A 49 5.48 -2.54 -6.01
C THR A 49 4.75 -1.24 -6.38
N ASN A 50 3.50 -1.09 -5.94
CA ASN A 50 2.66 0.06 -6.28
C ASN A 50 3.21 1.34 -5.66
N ILE A 51 3.62 1.33 -4.39
CA ILE A 51 4.17 2.53 -3.73
C ILE A 51 5.49 2.98 -4.37
N GLN A 52 6.37 2.04 -4.73
CA GLN A 52 7.64 2.31 -5.42
C GLN A 52 7.47 2.80 -6.88
N SER A 53 6.27 2.61 -7.43
CA SER A 53 5.92 3.09 -8.78
C SER A 53 5.42 4.54 -8.77
N ILE A 54 5.06 5.09 -7.60
CA ILE A 54 4.62 6.48 -7.49
C ILE A 54 5.85 7.41 -7.62
N PRO A 55 5.84 8.37 -8.56
CA PRO A 55 6.91 9.34 -8.69
C PRO A 55 7.09 10.18 -7.42
N VAL A 56 8.33 10.32 -6.96
CA VAL A 56 8.67 11.24 -5.87
C VAL A 56 8.72 12.65 -6.44
N THR A 57 7.85 13.54 -5.96
CA THR A 57 7.75 14.93 -6.45
C THR A 57 7.82 15.95 -5.32
N ASP A 58 8.40 17.12 -5.62
CA ASP A 58 8.35 18.34 -4.81
C ASP A 58 7.87 19.51 -5.69
N GLY A 59 6.59 19.88 -5.55
CA GLY A 59 5.92 20.75 -6.51
C GLY A 59 5.89 20.12 -7.90
N ASP A 60 6.39 20.85 -8.90
CA ASP A 60 6.48 20.41 -10.30
C ASP A 60 7.76 19.59 -10.60
N THR A 61 8.63 19.40 -9.61
CA THR A 61 9.91 18.69 -9.79
C THR A 61 9.74 17.20 -9.46
N THR A 62 10.07 16.33 -10.42
CA THR A 62 10.11 14.87 -10.22
C THR A 62 11.55 14.40 -9.98
N TYR A 63 11.75 13.57 -8.96
CA TYR A 63 13.05 13.00 -8.59
C TYR A 63 13.11 11.50 -8.93
N ASN A 64 13.60 11.17 -10.11
CA ASN A 64 13.65 9.79 -10.62
C ASN A 64 14.62 8.86 -9.86
N GLN A 65 15.58 9.43 -9.13
CA GLN A 65 16.54 8.69 -8.31
C GLN A 65 15.99 8.25 -6.95
N TYR A 66 14.79 8.71 -6.58
CA TYR A 66 14.15 8.36 -5.31
C TYR A 66 12.89 7.53 -5.56
N MET A 67 12.54 6.71 -4.59
CA MET A 67 11.28 5.97 -4.53
C MET A 67 10.69 6.04 -3.14
N TYR A 68 9.37 5.90 -3.05
CA TYR A 68 8.70 5.62 -1.79
C TYR A 68 8.84 4.13 -1.46
N ASP A 69 9.13 3.82 -0.20
CA ASP A 69 9.20 2.44 0.29
C ASP A 69 8.48 2.33 1.64
N VAL A 70 8.02 1.12 1.96
CA VAL A 70 7.34 0.82 3.23
C VAL A 70 7.74 -0.57 3.70
N ILE A 71 8.04 -0.67 4.99
CA ILE A 71 8.37 -1.95 5.62
C ILE A 71 7.08 -2.75 5.79
N LEU A 72 7.01 -3.88 5.10
CA LEU A 72 5.91 -4.82 5.14
C LEU A 72 6.44 -6.22 5.42
N ASN A 73 5.77 -6.93 6.31
CA ASN A 73 6.03 -8.33 6.59
C ASN A 73 4.76 -8.99 7.17
N PRO A 74 4.71 -10.34 7.22
CA PRO A 74 3.53 -11.05 7.73
C PRO A 74 3.15 -10.67 9.18
N THR A 75 4.13 -10.32 10.03
CA THR A 75 3.86 -9.89 11.41
C THR A 75 3.08 -8.59 11.44
N ILE A 76 3.45 -7.60 10.62
CA ILE A 76 2.70 -6.35 10.48
C ILE A 76 1.29 -6.62 9.97
N PHE A 77 1.17 -7.45 8.93
CA PHE A 77 -0.13 -7.82 8.37
C PHE A 77 -1.05 -8.50 9.39
N SER A 78 -0.51 -9.37 10.24
CA SER A 78 -1.28 -10.04 11.29
C SER A 78 -1.89 -9.10 12.34
N GLY A 79 -1.40 -7.86 12.41
CA GLY A 79 -1.97 -6.80 13.25
C GLY A 79 -3.15 -6.06 12.61
N TRP A 80 -3.48 -6.35 11.35
CA TRP A 80 -4.57 -5.69 10.63
C TRP A 80 -5.83 -6.53 10.65
N THR A 81 -6.95 -5.91 11.02
CA THR A 81 -8.27 -6.57 11.01
C THR A 81 -9.00 -6.28 9.70
N ILE A 82 -8.89 -5.05 9.22
CA ILE A 82 -9.56 -4.55 8.02
C ILE A 82 -8.58 -3.77 7.13
N VAL A 83 -8.97 -3.54 5.88
CA VAL A 83 -8.11 -2.80 4.92
C VAL A 83 -7.78 -1.39 5.40
N LYS A 84 -8.69 -0.73 6.11
CA LYS A 84 -8.44 0.58 6.72
C LYS A 84 -7.14 0.60 7.52
N ASP A 85 -6.86 -0.46 8.29
CA ASP A 85 -5.65 -0.57 9.11
C ASP A 85 -4.38 -0.57 8.23
N CYS A 86 -4.44 -1.25 7.08
CA CYS A 86 -3.36 -1.25 6.09
C CYS A 86 -3.15 0.15 5.49
N ILE A 87 -4.22 0.85 5.10
CA ILE A 87 -4.13 2.21 4.55
C ILE A 87 -3.51 3.16 5.57
N ASP A 88 -3.99 3.11 6.81
CA ASP A 88 -3.53 3.97 7.90
C ASP A 88 -2.06 3.68 8.24
N TYR A 89 -1.67 2.40 8.27
CA TYR A 89 -0.29 1.98 8.49
C TYR A 89 0.65 2.49 7.40
N VAL A 90 0.33 2.26 6.11
CA VAL A 90 1.17 2.70 5.00
C VAL A 90 1.28 4.22 5.01
N SER A 91 0.20 4.94 5.32
CA SER A 91 0.17 6.41 5.41
C SER A 91 1.06 6.99 6.50
N THR A 92 1.37 6.22 7.54
CA THR A 92 2.19 6.66 8.67
C THR A 92 3.62 6.12 8.64
N ASN A 93 3.91 5.07 7.87
CA ASN A 93 5.18 4.34 7.94
C ASN A 93 5.94 4.26 6.60
N TYR A 94 5.48 4.92 5.55
CA TYR A 94 6.27 5.01 4.33
C TYR A 94 7.48 5.95 4.52
N SER A 95 8.50 5.72 3.73
CA SER A 95 9.73 6.50 3.69
C SER A 95 10.13 6.78 2.25
N THR A 96 11.03 7.74 2.04
CA THR A 96 11.63 8.00 0.73
C THR A 96 13.09 7.60 0.77
N GLY A 97 13.52 6.76 -0.18
CA GLY A 97 14.88 6.24 -0.27
C GLY A 97 15.41 6.28 -1.70
N PRO A 98 16.72 6.04 -1.90
CA PRO A 98 17.28 5.88 -3.25
C PRO A 98 16.65 4.66 -3.94
N ARG A 99 16.44 4.78 -5.25
CA ARG A 99 15.88 3.73 -6.10
C ARG A 99 16.86 2.57 -6.33
#